data_AF-A0A522VU39-F1
#
_entry.id   AF-A0A522VU39-F1
#
_cell.length_a   1.000
_cell.length_b   1.000
_cell.length_c   1.000
_cell.angle_alpha   90.00
_cell.angle_beta   90.00
_cell.angle_gamma   90.00
#
_symmetry.space_group_name_H-M   'P 1'
#
loop_
_entity.id
_entity.type
_entity.pdbx_description
1 polymer ?
#
loop_
_entity_poly.entity_id
_entity_poly.type
_entity_poly.pdbx_seq_one_letter_code
_entity_poly.pdbx_strand_id
1 'polypeptide(L)'
;MEADTAQNPKAVYDLMDELKLPAFHITQAEIKVTFAPVPGSSSRSRTFKISYPNWCALRHEGRDLIVRQMLTDSGIDPMKPEAETQDSGS
;
A
#
# COMPACT_ATOMS: atom_id res chain seq x y z
N MET A 1 9.41 -15.58 -21.22
CA MET A 1 9.30 -16.24 -19.91
C MET A 1 8.09 -15.62 -19.23
N GLU A 2 7.17 -16.43 -18.73
CA GLU A 2 5.93 -15.97 -18.10
C GLU A 2 5.85 -16.53 -16.69
N ALA A 3 5.31 -15.75 -15.75
CA ALA A 3 5.17 -16.17 -14.36
C ALA A 3 3.92 -17.02 -14.18
N ASP A 4 4.08 -18.29 -13.78
CA ASP A 4 2.96 -19.16 -13.41
C ASP A 4 2.59 -18.96 -11.92
N THR A 5 1.52 -18.19 -11.70
CA THR A 5 1.02 -17.88 -10.37
C THR A 5 0.12 -18.98 -9.78
N ALA A 6 -0.24 -20.01 -10.55
CA ALA A 6 -1.08 -21.10 -10.06
C ALA A 6 -0.32 -22.04 -9.12
N GLN A 7 0.99 -22.21 -9.34
CA GLN A 7 1.86 -23.07 -8.52
C GLN A 7 2.70 -22.30 -7.51
N ASN A 8 3.11 -21.07 -7.85
CA ASN A 8 3.87 -20.20 -6.96
C ASN A 8 3.26 -18.78 -6.98
N PRO A 9 2.51 -18.39 -5.94
CA PRO A 9 1.94 -17.04 -5.83
C PRO A 9 2.98 -15.91 -5.92
N LYS A 10 4.27 -16.20 -5.71
CA LYS A 10 5.37 -15.23 -5.80
C LYS A 10 6.10 -15.21 -7.15
N ALA A 11 5.75 -16.08 -8.11
CA ALA A 11 6.46 -16.23 -9.37
C ALA A 11 6.61 -14.93 -10.19
N VAL A 12 5.67 -13.99 -10.04
CA VAL A 12 5.75 -12.68 -10.69
C VAL A 12 6.90 -11.85 -10.11
N TYR A 13 7.10 -11.87 -8.80
CA TYR A 13 8.19 -11.15 -8.14
C TYR A 13 9.54 -11.78 -8.47
N ASP A 14 9.62 -13.11 -8.48
CA ASP A 14 10.83 -13.83 -8.88
C ASP A 14 11.25 -13.45 -10.33
N LEU A 15 10.27 -13.38 -11.24
CA LEU A 15 10.50 -12.91 -12.61
C LEU A 15 10.92 -11.43 -12.66
N MET A 16 10.34 -10.56 -11.82
CA MET A 16 10.73 -9.15 -11.76
C MET A 16 12.20 -8.98 -11.32
N ASP A 17 12.69 -9.81 -10.40
CA ASP A 17 14.09 -9.76 -9.93
C ASP A 17 15.09 -10.18 -11.02
N GLU A 18 14.69 -11.11 -11.91
CA GLU A 18 15.49 -11.52 -13.07
C GLU A 18 15.51 -10.46 -14.18
N LEU A 19 14.42 -9.69 -14.30
CA LEU A 19 14.29 -8.66 -15.31
C LEU A 19 15.10 -7.41 -14.91
N LYS A 20 16.09 -7.08 -15.74
CA LYS A 20 16.81 -5.79 -15.64
C LYS A 20 15.97 -4.64 -16.21
N LEU A 21 14.85 -4.34 -15.55
CA LEU A 21 13.98 -3.26 -15.98
C LEU A 21 14.65 -1.90 -15.73
N PRO A 22 14.49 -0.93 -16.65
CA PRO A 22 14.92 0.44 -16.39
C PRO A 22 14.15 0.98 -15.18
N ALA A 23 14.78 1.89 -14.41
CA ALA A 23 14.11 2.51 -13.27
C ALA A 23 12.90 3.33 -13.75
N PHE A 24 11.69 2.82 -13.51
CA PHE A 24 10.44 3.55 -13.74
C PHE A 24 9.90 4.04 -12.40
N HIS A 25 9.40 5.27 -12.38
CA HIS A 25 8.79 5.86 -11.18
C HIS A 25 7.28 5.90 -11.40
N ILE A 26 6.54 5.20 -10.54
CA ILE A 26 5.08 5.28 -10.52
C ILE A 26 4.71 6.56 -9.78
N THR A 27 4.15 7.53 -10.50
CA THR A 27 3.74 8.82 -9.90
C THR A 27 2.29 8.82 -9.42
N GLN A 28 1.46 7.91 -9.94
CA GLN A 28 0.04 7.78 -9.60
C GLN A 28 -0.42 6.32 -9.68
N ALA A 29 -1.25 5.89 -8.72
CA ALA A 29 -1.91 4.60 -8.73
C ALA A 29 -3.32 4.71 -8.14
N GLU A 30 -4.25 3.93 -8.69
CA GLU A 30 -5.58 3.70 -8.09
C GLU A 30 -5.64 2.28 -7.55
N ILE A 31 -6.03 2.15 -6.27
CA ILE A 31 -6.01 0.89 -5.54
C ILE A 31 -7.41 0.61 -5.02
N LYS A 32 -7.87 -0.64 -5.20
CA LYS A 32 -9.12 -1.15 -4.62
C LYS A 32 -8.80 -2.22 -3.57
N VAL A 33 -9.21 -1.94 -2.34
CA VAL A 33 -9.16 -2.90 -1.22
C VAL A 33 -10.54 -3.51 -1.03
N THR A 34 -10.61 -4.82 -0.87
CA THR A 34 -11.85 -5.53 -0.53
C THR A 34 -11.70 -6.15 0.85
N PHE A 35 -12.61 -5.83 1.75
CA PHE A 35 -12.64 -6.36 3.10
C PHE A 35 -13.46 -7.64 3.13
N ALA A 36 -12.92 -8.68 3.77
CA ALA A 36 -13.68 -9.89 4.06
C ALA A 36 -14.97 -9.53 4.83
N PRO A 37 -16.12 -10.12 4.48
CA PRO A 37 -17.36 -9.89 5.20
C PRO A 37 -17.25 -10.45 6.62
N VAL A 38 -17.81 -9.73 7.60
CA VAL A 38 -18.10 -10.30 8.92
C VAL A 38 -19.47 -10.99 8.88
N PRO A 39 -19.72 -12.04 9.70
CA PRO A 39 -21.02 -12.73 9.73
C PRO A 39 -22.18 -11.75 9.87
N GLY A 40 -23.17 -11.86 8.98
CA GLY A 40 -24.32 -10.93 8.94
C GLY A 40 -24.08 -9.60 8.21
N SER A 41 -22.95 -9.43 7.51
CA SER A 41 -22.66 -8.22 6.71
C SER A 41 -22.23 -8.55 5.29
N SER A 42 -22.41 -7.58 4.38
CA SER A 42 -21.86 -7.65 3.03
C SER A 42 -20.37 -7.27 3.00
N SER A 43 -19.64 -7.85 2.06
CA SER A 43 -18.28 -7.41 1.73
C SER A 43 -18.32 -5.94 1.34
N ARG A 44 -17.38 -5.15 1.86
CA ARG A 44 -17.21 -3.76 1.44
C ARG A 44 -15.89 -3.60 0.74
N SER A 45 -15.83 -2.67 -0.20
CA SER A 45 -14.59 -2.27 -0.86
C SER A 45 -14.32 -0.79 -0.66
N ARG A 46 -13.05 -0.42 -0.71
CA ARG A 46 -12.57 0.96 -0.69
C ARG A 46 -11.66 1.14 -1.90
N THR A 47 -11.99 2.11 -2.76
CA THR A 47 -11.10 2.55 -3.83
C THR A 47 -10.52 3.91 -3.45
N PHE A 48 -9.22 4.08 -3.63
CA PHE A 48 -8.51 5.32 -3.35
C PHE A 48 -7.33 5.49 -4.31
N LYS A 49 -6.79 6.71 -4.37
CA LYS A 49 -5.64 7.06 -5.21
C LYS A 49 -4.46 7.45 -4.33
N ILE A 50 -3.26 7.06 -4.78
CA ILE A 50 -1.97 7.50 -4.26
C ILE A 50 -1.28 8.28 -5.39
N SER A 51 -0.84 9.51 -5.11
CA SER A 51 -0.13 10.36 -6.09
C SER A 51 1.03 11.13 -5.47
N TYR A 52 2.11 11.32 -6.25
CA TYR A 52 3.23 12.21 -5.95
C TYR A 52 2.86 13.70 -6.18
N PRO A 53 3.39 14.68 -5.42
CA PRO A 53 4.33 14.51 -4.30
C PRO A 53 3.69 14.10 -2.98
N ASN A 54 2.42 14.43 -2.71
CA ASN A 54 1.77 14.05 -1.43
C ASN A 54 0.24 14.08 -1.57
N TRP A 55 -0.36 13.03 -2.12
CA TRP A 55 -1.81 12.85 -2.05
C TRP A 55 -2.19 11.39 -1.80
N CYS A 56 -2.76 11.15 -0.62
CA CYS A 56 -3.41 9.90 -0.23
C CYS A 56 -4.76 10.28 0.40
N ALA A 57 -5.86 9.97 -0.31
CA ALA A 57 -7.22 10.38 0.09
C ALA A 57 -7.81 9.55 1.24
N LEU A 58 -7.01 8.70 1.89
CA LEU A 58 -7.42 7.92 3.05
C LEU A 58 -7.57 8.80 4.28
N ARG A 59 -8.56 8.53 5.11
CA ARG A 59 -8.76 9.23 6.39
C ARG A 59 -7.92 8.56 7.50
N HIS A 60 -7.69 9.25 8.61
CA HIS A 60 -7.03 8.69 9.79
C HIS A 60 -8.05 8.10 10.78
N GLU A 61 -9.09 7.44 10.27
CA GLU A 61 -10.15 6.88 11.10
C GLU A 61 -10.74 5.60 10.46
N GLY A 62 -11.38 4.78 11.29
CA GLY A 62 -12.14 3.62 10.84
C GLY A 62 -11.33 2.64 9.99
N ARG A 63 -11.90 2.18 8.88
CA ARG A 63 -11.25 1.21 7.98
C ARG A 63 -10.11 1.80 7.17
N ASP A 64 -10.05 3.11 7.01
CA ASP A 64 -8.95 3.75 6.29
C ASP A 64 -7.65 3.64 7.10
N LEU A 65 -7.69 3.55 8.44
CA LEU A 65 -6.51 3.24 9.27
C LEU A 65 -5.91 1.87 8.98
N ILE A 66 -6.76 0.87 8.76
CA ILE A 66 -6.30 -0.49 8.39
C ILE A 66 -5.57 -0.45 7.06
N VAL A 67 -6.12 0.27 6.07
CA VAL A 67 -5.47 0.43 4.76
C VAL A 67 -4.16 1.20 4.88
N ARG A 68 -4.12 2.27 5.68
CA ARG A 68 -2.89 3.05 5.93
C ARG A 68 -1.80 2.17 6.53
N GLN A 69 -2.11 1.36 7.54
CA GLN A 69 -1.15 0.42 8.13
C GLN A 69 -0.61 -0.56 7.07
N MET A 70 -1.48 -1.15 6.25
CA MET A 70 -1.04 -2.06 5.17
C MET A 70 -0.10 -1.37 4.16
N LEU A 71 -0.37 -0.11 3.81
CA LEU A 71 0.50 0.66 2.92
C LEU A 71 1.85 0.99 3.56
N THR A 72 1.87 1.31 4.86
CA THR A 72 3.11 1.52 5.63
C THR A 72 3.93 0.24 5.72
N ASP A 73 3.31 -0.90 6.05
CA ASP A 73 3.96 -2.22 6.12
C ASP A 73 4.54 -2.65 4.76
N SER A 74 3.92 -2.18 3.66
CA SER A 74 4.36 -2.43 2.29
C SER A 74 5.39 -1.40 1.78
N GLY A 75 5.75 -0.38 2.58
CA GLY A 75 6.67 0.69 2.20
C GLY A 75 6.14 1.68 1.15
N ILE A 76 4.83 1.69 0.89
CA ILE A 76 4.21 2.50 -0.18
C ILE A 76 3.83 3.91 0.32
N ASP A 77 3.21 4.00 1.50
CA ASP A 77 2.86 5.28 2.14
C ASP A 77 3.41 5.25 3.57
N PRO A 78 4.73 5.39 3.75
CA PRO A 78 5.34 5.41 5.07
C PRO A 78 4.85 6.66 5.81
N MET A 79 4.09 6.44 6.88
CA MET A 79 3.80 7.51 7.82
C MET A 79 5.14 8.05 8.33
N LYS A 80 5.37 9.37 8.26
CA LYS A 80 6.59 9.95 8.84
C LYS A 80 6.73 9.41 10.26
N PRO A 81 7.94 8.96 10.67
CA PRO A 81 8.19 8.74 12.09
C PRO A 81 7.75 10.01 12.82
N GLU A 82 6.96 9.87 13.89
CA GLU A 82 6.68 11.01 14.77
C GLU A 82 8.03 11.63 15.08
N ALA A 83 8.20 12.89 14.68
CA ALA A 83 9.45 13.59 14.85
C ALA A 83 9.89 13.42 16.30
N GLU A 84 11.15 13.01 16.47
CA GLU A 84 11.86 13.12 17.74
C GLU A 84 11.43 14.43 18.38
N THR A 85 10.78 14.34 19.55
CA THR A 85 10.52 15.52 20.36
C THR A 85 11.88 16.09 20.70
N GLN A 86 12.34 17.06 19.90
CA GLN A 86 13.39 17.98 20.29
C GLN A 86 12.81 18.74 21.48
N ASP A 87 13.09 18.18 22.65
CA ASP A 87 13.06 18.84 23.93
C ASP A 87 14.08 19.99 23.86
N SER A 88 13.66 21.12 23.26
CA SER A 88 14.25 22.41 23.57
C SER A 88 13.61 22.92 24.85
N GLY A 89 13.90 22.24 25.95
CA GLY A 89 13.67 22.72 27.30
C GLY A 89 14.63 23.88 27.60
N SER A 90 14.01 25.04 27.77
CA SER A 90 14.39 26.25 28.54
C SER A 90 15.86 26.64 28.70
#